data_AF-A0A8I1QEH4-F1
#
_entry.id   AF-A0A8I1QEH4-F1
#
_cell.length_a   1.000
_cell.length_b   1.000
_cell.length_c   1.000
_cell.angle_alpha   90.00
_cell.angle_beta   90.00
_cell.angle_gamma   90.00
#
_symmetry.space_group_name_H-M   'P 1'
#
loop_
_entity.id
_entity.type
_entity.pdbx_description
1 polymer ?
#
loop_
_entity_poly.entity_id
_entity_poly.type
_entity_poly.pdbx_seq_one_letter_code
_entity_poly.pdbx_strand_id
1 'polypeptide(L)'
;MWDKMAKAERNESNIFFQAPEPSQIIHYAWIGPPTYQDEGAVPGHDVDGPIQLAQKLQRQGTRKNPIKFWCIKEHQHYYRNEFLKANVDIQVCAIEDLLEQELKGNLAEAAQQFKEYMKKINFPKLTTVTQRITFKDGFSLFLLLTQSGYFLDTNVVPIQNKELLEFNGEKYFTTSGRGDSSWDFFLMYSPRVKDPTAMLVYNRWIEKPVFSKTDVFKDVNIPVIPNVFGSVYESLGVEKTSYRSYTRTLDHFYWLHPDRVNLFVQKRGFVDINRQSQSPNLYFLESCSLHYATDWNQFFSLPIETETAYVSFNHDKIFFIHIKNKNFFCVQDGFDSTHEYFPTPDKPEPITDSVATHKVASAFLKLPHLRYIKNEKNATYLHEAVLLRRADIVQVLLADGANMDLRATYQIFPDNQYIEVTAQELASYLNFSEIEEIFSNHMISISPGK
;
A
#
# COMPACT_ATOMS: atom_id res chain seq x y z
N MET A 1 74.17 12.48 3.47
CA MET A 1 73.92 11.87 2.14
C MET A 1 73.05 10.60 2.20
N TRP A 2 72.49 10.23 3.37
CA TRP A 2 71.57 9.10 3.53
C TRP A 2 70.08 9.49 3.59
N ASP A 3 69.74 10.76 3.83
CA ASP A 3 68.34 11.22 3.90
C ASP A 3 67.67 11.50 2.55
N LYS A 4 68.41 11.45 1.44
CA LYS A 4 67.84 11.69 0.10
C LYS A 4 67.42 10.41 -0.63
N MET A 5 67.91 9.23 -0.23
CA MET A 5 67.49 7.96 -0.84
C MET A 5 66.21 7.41 -0.20
N ALA A 6 65.97 7.65 1.11
CA ALA A 6 64.74 7.25 1.79
C ALA A 6 63.48 8.03 1.36
N LYS A 7 63.65 9.16 0.65
CA LYS A 7 62.54 9.96 0.10
C LYS A 7 62.19 9.60 -1.34
N ALA A 8 63.07 8.90 -2.06
CA ALA A 8 62.82 8.44 -3.43
C ALA A 8 62.07 7.09 -3.46
N GLU A 9 62.25 6.23 -2.45
CA GLU A 9 61.55 4.93 -2.35
C GLU A 9 60.14 5.01 -1.74
N ARG A 10 59.69 6.19 -1.30
CA ARG A 10 58.29 6.41 -0.86
C ARG A 10 57.35 6.93 -1.95
N ASN A 11 57.83 7.03 -3.19
CA ASN A 11 57.03 7.50 -4.32
C ASN A 11 56.56 6.38 -5.27
N GLU A 12 56.80 5.11 -4.95
CA GLU A 12 56.38 3.96 -5.77
C GLU A 12 55.51 2.96 -4.98
N SER A 13 54.42 3.43 -4.37
CA SER A 13 53.29 2.55 -4.03
C SER A 13 51.99 3.32 -3.81
N ASN A 14 51.81 4.47 -4.47
CA ASN A 14 50.49 5.05 -4.67
C ASN A 14 49.97 4.59 -6.03
N ILE A 15 49.79 3.28 -6.18
CA ILE A 15 48.69 2.80 -7.02
C ILE A 15 47.46 3.32 -6.28
N PHE A 16 46.94 4.45 -6.75
CA PHE A 16 45.61 4.90 -6.38
C PHE A 16 44.67 3.71 -6.62
N PHE A 17 44.36 2.96 -5.57
CA PHE A 17 43.10 2.28 -5.50
C PHE A 17 42.08 3.42 -5.52
N GLN A 18 41.65 3.84 -6.71
CA GLN A 18 40.36 4.48 -6.84
C GLN A 18 39.41 3.56 -6.07
N ALA A 19 38.81 4.10 -5.01
CA ALA A 19 37.71 3.41 -4.38
C ALA A 19 36.74 3.03 -5.51
N PRO A 20 36.30 1.76 -5.61
CA PRO A 20 35.44 1.35 -6.70
C PRO A 20 34.25 2.32 -6.76
N GLU A 21 33.97 2.82 -7.97
CA GLU A 21 32.83 3.72 -8.19
C GLU A 21 31.58 3.05 -7.59
N PRO A 22 30.85 3.76 -6.72
CA PRO A 22 29.68 3.19 -6.06
C PRO A 22 28.65 2.70 -7.10
N SER A 23 28.06 1.54 -6.86
CA SER A 23 27.05 0.99 -7.76
C SER A 23 25.80 1.87 -7.77
N GLN A 24 25.40 2.33 -8.95
CA GLN A 24 24.23 3.19 -9.15
C GLN A 24 22.99 2.42 -9.63
N ILE A 25 23.04 1.09 -9.60
CA ILE A 25 21.93 0.22 -9.99
C ILE A 25 20.81 0.35 -8.97
N ILE A 26 19.56 0.42 -9.45
CA ILE A 26 18.36 0.43 -8.63
C ILE A 26 17.63 -0.89 -8.80
N HIS A 27 17.31 -1.54 -7.69
CA HIS A 27 16.60 -2.80 -7.66
C HIS A 27 15.22 -2.62 -7.05
N TYR A 28 14.19 -3.04 -7.78
CA TYR A 28 12.86 -3.31 -7.25
C TYR A 28 12.62 -4.82 -7.21
N ALA A 29 11.78 -5.29 -6.29
CA ALA A 29 11.36 -6.68 -6.28
C ALA A 29 9.88 -6.82 -5.92
N TRP A 30 9.19 -7.72 -6.64
CA TRP A 30 7.85 -8.17 -6.28
C TRP A 30 7.82 -9.69 -6.12
N ILE A 31 7.34 -10.14 -4.97
CA ILE A 31 7.26 -11.56 -4.61
C ILE A 31 5.80 -11.97 -4.62
N GLY A 32 5.39 -12.69 -5.66
CA GLY A 32 4.03 -13.17 -5.85
C GLY A 32 3.53 -12.99 -7.29
N PRO A 33 2.27 -13.38 -7.56
CA PRO A 33 1.61 -13.10 -8.82
C PRO A 33 1.45 -11.59 -9.05
N PRO A 34 1.26 -11.18 -10.32
CA PRO A 34 0.84 -9.84 -10.67
C PRO A 34 -0.36 -9.38 -9.86
N THR A 35 -0.31 -8.16 -9.34
CA THR A 35 -1.37 -7.62 -8.46
C THR A 35 -2.73 -7.54 -9.15
N TYR A 36 -2.73 -7.31 -10.46
CA TYR A 36 -3.93 -7.28 -11.29
C TYR A 36 -4.73 -8.60 -11.24
N GLN A 37 -4.04 -9.72 -11.04
CA GLN A 37 -4.64 -11.05 -11.02
C GLN A 37 -4.94 -11.56 -9.60
N ASP A 38 -4.39 -10.91 -8.56
CA ASP A 38 -4.49 -11.33 -7.16
C ASP A 38 -5.57 -10.51 -6.43
N GLU A 39 -6.68 -11.15 -6.06
CA GLU A 39 -7.80 -10.50 -5.34
C GLU A 39 -7.41 -9.98 -3.96
N GLY A 40 -6.36 -10.55 -3.36
CA GLY A 40 -5.82 -10.12 -2.09
C GLY A 40 -4.75 -9.04 -2.21
N ALA A 41 -4.51 -8.50 -3.41
CA ALA A 41 -3.50 -7.49 -3.65
C ALA A 41 -4.11 -6.19 -4.17
N VAL A 42 -3.40 -5.09 -3.88
CA VAL A 42 -3.72 -3.77 -4.42
C VAL A 42 -3.26 -3.71 -5.88
N PRO A 43 -4.17 -3.50 -6.85
CA PRO A 43 -3.77 -3.46 -8.25
C PRO A 43 -2.79 -2.32 -8.54
N GLY A 44 -1.75 -2.62 -9.31
CA GLY A 44 -0.67 -1.70 -9.66
C GLY A 44 0.43 -1.55 -8.62
N HIS A 45 0.27 -2.10 -7.42
CA HIS A 45 1.23 -1.91 -6.33
C HIS A 45 2.61 -2.56 -6.63
N ASP A 46 2.66 -3.50 -7.57
CA ASP A 46 3.86 -4.15 -8.09
C ASP A 46 4.62 -3.31 -9.13
N VAL A 47 3.93 -2.53 -9.95
CA VAL A 47 4.52 -1.85 -11.13
C VAL A 47 4.56 -0.33 -11.03
N ASP A 48 3.69 0.28 -10.25
CA ASP A 48 3.47 1.73 -10.23
C ASP A 48 4.70 2.53 -9.77
N GLY A 49 5.30 2.19 -8.62
CA GLY A 49 6.52 2.85 -8.15
C GLY A 49 7.70 2.70 -9.11
N PRO A 50 8.04 1.47 -9.58
CA PRO A 50 9.06 1.27 -10.61
C PRO A 50 8.84 2.11 -11.86
N ILE A 51 7.61 2.16 -12.39
CA ILE A 51 7.28 2.95 -13.59
C ILE A 51 7.50 4.44 -13.34
N GLN A 52 6.96 4.98 -12.24
CA GLN A 52 7.10 6.41 -11.92
C GLN A 52 8.56 6.81 -11.77
N LEU A 53 9.37 6.00 -11.08
CA LEU A 53 10.79 6.27 -10.90
C LEU A 53 11.53 6.24 -12.25
N ALA A 54 11.29 5.22 -13.07
CA ALA A 54 11.92 5.07 -14.37
C ALA A 54 11.60 6.25 -15.30
N GLN A 55 10.32 6.64 -15.39
CA GLN A 55 9.89 7.79 -16.18
C GLN A 55 10.56 9.10 -15.73
N LYS A 56 10.79 9.25 -14.42
CA LYS A 56 11.44 10.46 -13.89
C LYS A 56 12.94 10.49 -14.20
N LEU A 57 13.64 9.37 -14.01
CA LEU A 57 15.05 9.25 -14.36
C LEU A 57 15.29 9.42 -15.87
N GLN A 58 14.44 8.83 -16.72
CA GLN A 58 14.52 9.01 -18.18
C GLN A 58 14.35 10.49 -18.59
N ARG A 59 13.43 11.22 -17.95
CA ARG A 59 13.23 12.66 -18.19
C ARG A 59 14.42 13.53 -17.75
N GLN A 60 15.20 13.10 -16.77
CA GLN A 60 16.41 13.80 -16.34
C GLN A 60 17.57 13.69 -17.34
N GLY A 61 17.44 12.86 -18.38
CA GLY A 61 18.41 12.77 -19.48
C GLY A 61 19.75 12.13 -19.11
N THR A 62 19.93 11.69 -17.87
CA THR A 62 21.12 10.98 -17.40
C THR A 62 20.84 9.48 -17.37
N ARG A 63 21.55 8.67 -18.16
CA ARG A 63 21.53 7.19 -18.05
C ARG A 63 22.22 6.68 -16.77
N LYS A 64 22.20 7.45 -15.68
CA LYS A 64 23.04 7.22 -14.51
C LYS A 64 22.52 6.14 -13.56
N ASN A 65 21.32 5.58 -13.76
CA ASN A 65 20.73 4.65 -12.81
C ASN A 65 19.92 3.54 -13.50
N PRO A 66 20.55 2.43 -13.94
CA PRO A 66 19.82 1.32 -14.53
C PRO A 66 18.91 0.67 -13.48
N ILE A 67 17.67 0.37 -13.88
CA ILE A 67 16.68 -0.25 -13.00
C ILE A 67 16.54 -1.73 -13.36
N LYS A 68 16.63 -2.59 -12.33
CA LYS A 68 16.26 -4.01 -12.44
C LYS A 68 15.03 -4.30 -11.60
N PHE A 69 14.07 -5.01 -12.18
CA PHE A 69 12.89 -5.49 -11.48
C PHE A 69 12.95 -7.01 -11.34
N TRP A 70 12.93 -7.48 -10.10
CA TRP A 70 13.07 -8.90 -9.75
C TRP A 70 11.71 -9.51 -9.43
N CYS A 71 11.38 -10.60 -10.11
CA CYS A 71 10.15 -11.34 -9.91
C CYS A 71 10.37 -12.86 -9.94
N ILE A 72 9.32 -13.62 -9.65
CA ILE A 72 9.27 -15.07 -9.87
C ILE A 72 9.35 -15.32 -11.39
N LYS A 73 10.13 -16.33 -11.81
CA LYS A 73 10.43 -16.59 -13.23
C LYS A 73 9.20 -16.72 -14.11
N GLU A 74 8.16 -17.36 -13.61
CA GLU A 74 6.90 -17.56 -14.34
C GLU A 74 6.17 -16.25 -14.71
N HIS A 75 6.44 -15.15 -13.98
CA HIS A 75 5.80 -13.85 -14.21
C HIS A 75 6.68 -12.85 -15.00
N GLN A 76 7.90 -13.23 -15.41
CA GLN A 76 8.80 -12.32 -16.13
C GLN A 76 8.16 -11.73 -17.38
N HIS A 77 7.46 -12.54 -18.18
CA HIS A 77 6.87 -12.09 -19.43
C HIS A 77 5.80 -11.02 -19.21
N TYR A 78 4.98 -11.18 -18.17
CA TYR A 78 3.98 -10.20 -17.77
C TYR A 78 4.63 -8.85 -17.47
N TYR A 79 5.61 -8.81 -16.56
CA TYR A 79 6.24 -7.55 -16.16
C TYR A 79 7.02 -6.88 -17.31
N ARG A 80 7.65 -7.67 -18.19
CA ARG A 80 8.30 -7.12 -19.41
C ARG A 80 7.28 -6.39 -20.28
N ASN A 81 6.10 -6.97 -20.47
CA ASN A 81 5.04 -6.35 -21.27
C ASN A 81 4.49 -5.09 -20.60
N GLU A 82 4.29 -5.10 -19.27
CA GLU A 82 3.79 -3.92 -18.54
C GLU A 82 4.77 -2.74 -18.60
N PHE A 83 6.06 -2.99 -18.36
CA PHE A 83 7.07 -1.93 -18.47
C PHE A 83 7.27 -1.44 -19.91
N LEU A 84 7.11 -2.33 -20.91
CA LEU A 84 7.11 -1.93 -22.32
C LEU A 84 5.91 -1.04 -22.66
N LYS A 85 4.70 -1.39 -22.21
CA LYS A 85 3.49 -0.57 -22.40
C LYS A 85 3.65 0.82 -21.77
N ALA A 86 4.29 0.89 -20.60
CA ALA A 86 4.57 2.15 -19.91
C ALA A 86 5.74 2.96 -20.54
N ASN A 87 6.38 2.42 -21.58
CA ASN A 87 7.53 3.01 -22.28
C ASN A 87 8.71 3.34 -21.35
N VAL A 88 9.00 2.46 -20.39
CA VAL A 88 10.10 2.62 -19.43
C VAL A 88 11.21 1.60 -19.65
N ASP A 89 12.46 2.01 -19.40
CA ASP A 89 13.64 1.14 -19.49
C ASP A 89 13.90 0.47 -18.13
N ILE A 90 13.34 -0.74 -17.96
CA ILE A 90 13.49 -1.57 -16.77
C ILE A 90 13.88 -2.99 -17.18
N GLN A 91 15.00 -3.49 -16.66
CA GLN A 91 15.42 -4.87 -16.90
C GLN A 91 14.66 -5.83 -15.96
N VAL A 92 13.82 -6.69 -16.53
CA VAL A 92 13.10 -7.72 -15.76
C VAL A 92 13.94 -8.99 -15.60
N CYS A 93 14.21 -9.35 -14.36
CA CYS A 93 15.07 -10.47 -13.95
C CYS A 93 14.30 -11.50 -13.09
N ALA A 94 14.66 -12.78 -13.18
CA ALA A 94 14.14 -13.80 -12.26
C ALA A 94 15.04 -13.99 -11.06
N ILE A 95 14.41 -14.22 -9.92
CA ILE A 95 15.06 -14.64 -8.68
C ILE A 95 15.81 -15.96 -8.88
N GLU A 96 15.17 -16.90 -9.59
CA GLU A 96 15.71 -18.23 -9.87
C GLU A 96 16.97 -18.16 -10.74
N ASP A 97 16.98 -17.29 -11.76
CA ASP A 97 18.13 -17.12 -12.65
C ASP A 97 19.34 -16.53 -11.89
N LEU A 98 19.12 -15.56 -10.99
CA LEU A 98 20.18 -15.03 -10.12
C LEU A 98 20.77 -16.12 -9.24
N LEU A 99 19.91 -16.95 -8.62
CA LEU A 99 20.37 -18.04 -7.77
C LEU A 99 21.23 -19.04 -8.55
N GLU A 100 20.79 -19.45 -9.74
CA GLU A 100 21.55 -20.38 -10.60
C GLU A 100 22.91 -19.81 -11.01
N GLN A 101 22.99 -18.51 -11.26
CA GLN A 101 24.23 -17.81 -11.55
C GLN A 101 25.16 -17.81 -10.34
N GLU A 102 24.68 -17.40 -9.17
CA GLU A 102 25.52 -17.22 -7.97
C GLU A 102 25.98 -18.55 -7.36
N LEU A 103 25.25 -19.66 -7.58
CA LEU A 103 25.70 -21.02 -7.24
C LEU A 103 26.99 -21.43 -7.95
N LYS A 104 27.29 -20.83 -9.10
CA LYS A 104 28.54 -21.06 -9.87
C LYS A 104 29.56 -19.94 -9.64
N GLY A 105 29.20 -18.94 -8.85
CA GLY A 105 29.97 -17.74 -8.61
C GLY A 105 30.78 -17.79 -7.33
N ASN A 106 31.34 -16.64 -6.97
CA ASN A 106 32.16 -16.50 -5.77
C ASN A 106 31.35 -16.42 -4.47
N LEU A 107 30.02 -16.41 -4.56
CA LEU A 107 29.07 -16.39 -3.44
C LEU A 107 28.29 -17.72 -3.36
N ALA A 108 28.85 -18.80 -3.90
CA ALA A 108 28.18 -20.10 -4.00
C ALA A 108 27.68 -20.65 -2.65
N GLU A 109 28.39 -20.41 -1.55
CA GLU A 109 27.95 -20.82 -0.21
C GLU A 109 26.68 -20.07 0.24
N ALA A 110 26.69 -18.74 0.13
CA ALA A 110 25.51 -17.92 0.43
C ALA A 110 24.32 -18.30 -0.48
N ALA A 111 24.58 -18.52 -1.78
CA ALA A 111 23.58 -18.98 -2.72
C ALA A 111 23.03 -20.37 -2.35
N GLN A 112 23.89 -21.29 -1.89
CA GLN A 112 23.47 -22.62 -1.45
C GLN A 112 22.57 -22.54 -0.20
N GLN A 113 22.92 -21.71 0.79
CA GLN A 113 22.07 -21.44 1.96
C GLN A 113 20.70 -20.85 1.55
N PHE A 114 20.69 -19.88 0.63
CA PHE A 114 19.45 -19.28 0.14
C PHE A 114 18.59 -20.29 -0.63
N LYS A 115 19.22 -21.17 -1.42
CA LYS A 115 18.56 -22.28 -2.13
C LYS A 115 17.88 -23.24 -1.16
N GLU A 116 18.55 -23.59 -0.07
CA GLU A 116 17.99 -24.45 0.98
C GLU A 116 16.81 -23.79 1.68
N TYR A 117 16.90 -22.49 1.96
CA TYR A 117 15.79 -21.70 2.47
C TYR A 117 14.60 -21.69 1.49
N MET A 118 14.82 -21.42 0.20
CA MET A 118 13.79 -21.46 -0.84
C MET A 118 13.05 -22.80 -0.88
N LYS A 119 13.79 -23.92 -0.77
CA LYS A 119 13.19 -25.27 -0.67
C LYS A 119 12.36 -25.42 0.60
N LYS A 120 12.88 -25.00 1.76
CA LYS A 120 12.20 -25.11 3.06
C LYS A 120 10.85 -24.40 3.08
N ILE A 121 10.74 -23.24 2.42
CA ILE A 121 9.50 -22.46 2.36
C ILE A 121 8.61 -22.81 1.14
N ASN A 122 8.99 -23.80 0.35
CA ASN A 122 8.27 -24.23 -0.85
C ASN A 122 8.11 -23.12 -1.92
N PHE A 123 9.14 -22.28 -2.11
CA PHE A 123 9.17 -21.29 -3.19
C PHE A 123 9.05 -21.97 -4.58
N PRO A 124 8.31 -21.40 -5.57
CA PRO A 124 7.62 -20.10 -5.56
C PRO A 124 6.21 -20.10 -4.96
N LYS A 125 5.73 -21.23 -4.41
CA LYS A 125 4.36 -21.40 -3.92
C LYS A 125 4.16 -20.77 -2.53
N LEU A 126 4.22 -19.44 -2.47
CA LEU A 126 4.02 -18.65 -1.26
C LEU A 126 2.56 -18.18 -1.14
N THR A 127 1.80 -18.83 -0.26
CA THR A 127 0.35 -18.65 -0.18
C THR A 127 -0.08 -17.47 0.70
N THR A 128 0.76 -17.00 1.62
CA THR A 128 0.41 -15.89 2.51
C THR A 128 1.26 -14.64 2.26
N VAL A 129 0.67 -13.47 2.54
CA VAL A 129 1.37 -12.18 2.51
C VAL A 129 2.62 -12.21 3.40
N THR A 130 2.53 -12.77 4.60
CA THR A 130 3.66 -12.93 5.54
C THR A 130 4.80 -13.74 4.95
N GLN A 131 4.51 -14.84 4.23
CA GLN A 131 5.53 -15.64 3.55
C GLN A 131 6.22 -14.85 2.44
N ARG A 132 5.45 -14.13 1.61
CA ARG A 132 5.99 -13.32 0.51
C ARG A 132 6.91 -12.22 1.03
N ILE A 133 6.52 -11.54 2.12
CA ILE A 133 7.33 -10.49 2.74
C ILE A 133 8.58 -11.06 3.40
N THR A 134 8.45 -12.14 4.17
CA THR A 134 9.62 -12.80 4.78
C THR A 134 10.62 -13.19 3.69
N PHE A 135 10.14 -13.75 2.57
CA PHE A 135 11.02 -14.06 1.44
C PHE A 135 11.65 -12.80 0.84
N LYS A 136 10.88 -11.72 0.64
CA LYS A 136 11.37 -10.43 0.13
C LYS A 136 12.49 -9.86 0.99
N ASP A 137 12.33 -9.87 2.32
CA ASP A 137 13.33 -9.37 3.27
C ASP A 137 14.67 -10.11 3.05
N GLY A 138 14.64 -11.45 3.03
CA GLY A 138 15.83 -12.26 2.77
C GLY A 138 16.41 -12.08 1.37
N PHE A 139 15.54 -12.04 0.36
CA PHE A 139 15.95 -11.85 -1.03
C PHE A 139 16.60 -10.49 -1.23
N SER A 140 16.11 -9.43 -0.61
CA SER A 140 16.70 -8.09 -0.71
C SER A 140 18.12 -8.05 -0.15
N LEU A 141 18.39 -8.75 0.95
CA LEU A 141 19.74 -8.91 1.51
C LEU A 141 20.65 -9.73 0.59
N PHE A 142 20.17 -10.88 0.11
CA PHE A 142 20.91 -11.72 -0.83
C PHE A 142 21.24 -10.98 -2.14
N LEU A 143 20.28 -10.19 -2.63
CA LEU A 143 20.43 -9.36 -3.82
C LEU A 143 21.48 -8.27 -3.62
N LEU A 144 21.43 -7.52 -2.52
CA LEU A 144 22.43 -6.48 -2.24
C LEU A 144 23.83 -7.04 -2.01
N LEU A 145 23.93 -8.26 -1.47
CA LEU A 145 25.19 -8.98 -1.32
C LEU A 145 25.80 -9.36 -2.67
N THR A 146 24.98 -9.75 -3.64
CA THR A 146 25.40 -10.33 -4.93
C THR A 146 25.47 -9.30 -6.07
N GLN A 147 24.66 -8.25 -6.03
CA GLN A 147 24.52 -7.26 -7.11
C GLN A 147 24.88 -5.83 -6.70
N SER A 148 24.97 -5.51 -5.40
CA SER A 148 25.18 -4.15 -4.87
C SER A 148 24.13 -3.12 -5.34
N GLY A 149 24.33 -1.83 -5.10
CA GLY A 149 23.40 -0.77 -5.51
C GLY A 149 22.29 -0.52 -4.50
N TYR A 150 21.20 0.10 -4.95
CA TYR A 150 20.02 0.41 -4.14
C TYR A 150 18.97 -0.71 -4.25
N PHE A 151 18.33 -1.05 -3.15
CA PHE A 151 17.09 -1.82 -3.12
C PHE A 151 15.94 -0.93 -2.66
N LEU A 152 14.87 -0.87 -3.46
CA LEU A 152 13.64 -0.13 -3.20
C LEU A 152 12.46 -1.11 -3.19
N ASP A 153 11.57 -0.94 -2.22
CA ASP A 153 10.25 -1.58 -2.25
C ASP A 153 9.38 -0.94 -3.34
N THR A 154 8.45 -1.70 -3.91
CA THR A 154 7.62 -1.26 -5.06
C THR A 154 6.69 -0.07 -4.77
N ASN A 155 6.48 0.24 -3.48
CA ASN A 155 5.75 1.43 -2.99
C ASN A 155 6.63 2.67 -2.77
N VAL A 156 7.93 2.58 -3.08
CA VAL A 156 8.84 3.73 -3.08
C VAL A 156 8.72 4.41 -4.44
N VAL A 157 8.20 5.64 -4.43
CA VAL A 157 7.90 6.46 -5.60
C VAL A 157 8.73 7.75 -5.59
N PRO A 158 8.93 8.43 -6.72
CA PRO A 158 9.54 9.76 -6.71
C PRO A 158 8.63 10.83 -6.07
N ILE A 159 9.22 11.72 -5.28
CA ILE A 159 8.54 12.92 -4.76
C ILE A 159 8.16 13.81 -5.94
N GLN A 160 6.89 14.17 -6.09
CA GLN A 160 6.39 14.88 -7.27
C GLN A 160 7.12 16.21 -7.53
N ASN A 161 7.36 17.00 -6.48
CA ASN A 161 7.92 18.36 -6.58
C ASN A 161 9.45 18.44 -6.64
N LYS A 162 10.16 17.30 -6.55
CA LYS A 162 11.63 17.28 -6.62
C LYS A 162 12.09 17.09 -8.07
N GLU A 163 12.78 18.05 -8.67
CA GLU A 163 13.17 17.97 -10.09
C GLU A 163 14.23 16.88 -10.37
N LEU A 164 15.22 16.76 -9.49
CA LEU A 164 16.37 15.87 -9.64
C LEU A 164 16.34 14.71 -8.65
N LEU A 165 16.66 13.49 -9.10
CA LEU A 165 16.81 12.31 -8.27
C LEU A 165 18.31 12.02 -8.15
N GLU A 166 18.80 11.78 -6.93
CA GLU A 166 20.25 11.71 -6.67
C GLU A 166 20.68 10.32 -6.20
N PHE A 167 20.61 9.33 -7.08
CA PHE A 167 21.09 7.97 -6.81
C PHE A 167 22.59 7.83 -7.13
N ASN A 168 23.41 8.64 -6.47
CA ASN A 168 24.87 8.64 -6.69
C ASN A 168 25.61 7.48 -5.99
N GLY A 169 24.89 6.77 -5.11
CA GLY A 169 25.43 5.71 -4.26
C GLY A 169 25.94 6.23 -2.92
N GLU A 170 26.00 5.35 -1.93
CA GLU A 170 26.56 5.64 -0.61
C GLU A 170 27.98 5.07 -0.46
N LYS A 171 28.74 5.61 0.50
CA LYS A 171 30.09 5.11 0.82
C LYS A 171 30.07 3.77 1.57
N TYR A 172 28.99 3.52 2.31
CA TYR A 172 28.86 2.37 3.19
C TYR A 172 27.55 1.64 2.89
N PHE A 173 27.41 0.41 3.40
CA PHE A 173 26.10 -0.21 3.46
C PHE A 173 25.17 0.67 4.30
N THR A 174 23.98 1.00 3.80
CA THR A 174 23.00 1.83 4.50
C THR A 174 21.59 1.25 4.39
N THR A 175 20.72 1.66 5.30
CA THR A 175 19.31 1.24 5.30
C THR A 175 18.42 2.34 5.85
N SER A 176 17.15 2.30 5.45
CA SER A 176 16.07 3.06 6.00
C SER A 176 15.67 2.55 7.38
N GLY A 177 16.15 3.21 8.44
CA GLY A 177 15.68 2.91 9.78
C GLY A 177 15.90 4.03 10.79
N ARG A 178 15.03 4.09 11.81
CA ARG A 178 15.33 4.85 13.03
C ARG A 178 16.38 4.13 13.83
N GLY A 179 17.30 4.88 14.44
CA GLY A 179 18.32 4.39 15.36
C GLY A 179 17.84 3.72 16.66
N ASP A 180 16.63 3.14 16.69
CA ASP A 180 16.16 2.32 17.82
C ASP A 180 14.93 1.43 17.54
N SER A 181 14.06 1.72 16.54
CA SER A 181 12.73 1.06 16.52
C SER A 181 12.04 0.83 15.16
N SER A 182 12.65 1.17 14.02
CA SER A 182 11.98 0.95 12.72
C SER A 182 12.93 0.72 11.54
N TRP A 183 13.87 -0.22 11.67
CA TRP A 183 14.54 -0.77 10.48
C TRP A 183 13.49 -1.50 9.65
N ASP A 184 13.30 -1.13 8.39
CA ASP A 184 12.32 -1.78 7.52
C ASP A 184 12.95 -2.00 6.15
N PHE A 185 12.68 -3.15 5.52
CA PHE A 185 13.36 -3.60 4.30
C PHE A 185 12.72 -2.95 3.08
N PHE A 186 12.79 -1.63 2.98
CA PHE A 186 12.14 -0.88 1.89
C PHE A 186 13.03 0.14 1.18
N LEU A 187 14.08 0.64 1.83
CA LEU A 187 15.18 1.27 1.14
C LEU A 187 16.51 0.86 1.77
N MET A 188 17.39 0.27 0.98
CA MET A 188 18.71 -0.14 1.41
C MET A 188 19.72 0.10 0.31
N TYR A 189 21.00 0.14 0.68
CA TYR A 189 22.08 0.29 -0.28
C TYR A 189 23.30 -0.53 0.12
N SER A 190 23.97 -1.13 -0.88
CA SER A 190 25.26 -1.78 -0.72
C SER A 190 26.26 -1.20 -1.73
N PRO A 191 27.43 -0.71 -1.30
CA PRO A 191 28.39 -0.03 -2.19
C PRO A 191 29.05 -0.97 -3.20
N ARG A 192 29.13 -2.26 -2.87
CA ARG A 192 29.86 -3.25 -3.66
C ARG A 192 29.35 -4.66 -3.42
N VAL A 193 29.58 -5.52 -4.40
CA VAL A 193 29.35 -6.96 -4.27
C VAL A 193 30.24 -7.50 -3.15
N LYS A 194 29.72 -8.44 -2.34
CA LYS A 194 30.38 -8.98 -1.14
C LYS A 194 30.74 -7.93 -0.08
N ASP A 195 29.93 -6.88 0.07
CA ASP A 195 30.16 -5.95 1.16
C ASP A 195 30.16 -6.69 2.52
N PRO A 196 31.19 -6.53 3.37
CA PRO A 196 31.30 -7.28 4.63
C PRO A 196 30.12 -7.04 5.58
N THR A 197 29.57 -5.82 5.59
CA THR A 197 28.42 -5.46 6.42
C THR A 197 27.16 -6.12 5.87
N ALA A 198 26.95 -6.09 4.56
CA ALA A 198 25.84 -6.79 3.91
C ALA A 198 25.89 -8.31 4.18
N MET A 199 27.09 -8.91 4.13
CA MET A 199 27.32 -10.33 4.42
C MET A 199 26.95 -10.67 5.87
N LEU A 200 27.38 -9.86 6.84
CA LEU A 200 27.05 -10.05 8.26
C LEU A 200 25.53 -10.02 8.49
N VAL A 201 24.84 -9.03 7.92
CA VAL A 201 23.39 -8.88 8.05
C VAL A 201 22.66 -10.06 7.38
N TYR A 202 23.09 -10.47 6.18
CA TYR A 202 22.57 -11.65 5.48
C TYR A 202 22.71 -12.93 6.32
N ASN A 203 23.89 -13.19 6.88
CA ASN A 203 24.15 -14.38 7.68
C ASN A 203 23.25 -14.44 8.93
N ARG A 204 23.10 -13.31 9.63
CA ARG A 204 22.17 -13.21 10.78
C ARG A 204 20.72 -13.46 10.38
N TRP A 205 20.32 -13.02 9.18
CA TRP A 205 18.98 -13.25 8.69
C TRP A 205 18.75 -14.74 8.36
N ILE A 206 19.64 -15.34 7.56
CA ILE A 206 19.49 -16.70 7.02
C ILE A 206 19.57 -17.78 8.11
N GLU A 207 20.27 -17.53 9.22
CA GLU A 207 20.32 -18.42 10.40
C GLU A 207 18.93 -18.70 11.00
N LYS A 208 18.06 -17.69 11.02
CA LYS A 208 16.70 -17.82 11.55
C LYS A 208 15.76 -16.87 10.79
N PRO A 209 15.31 -17.24 9.59
CA PRO A 209 14.43 -16.40 8.77
C PRO A 209 13.08 -16.22 9.44
N VAL A 210 12.72 -14.97 9.74
CA VAL A 210 11.40 -14.61 10.28
C VAL A 210 10.93 -13.30 9.68
N PHE A 211 9.61 -13.09 9.71
CA PHE A 211 8.96 -11.87 9.23
C PHE A 211 9.49 -10.63 9.95
N SER A 212 9.82 -9.58 9.20
CA SER A 212 10.28 -8.28 9.73
C SER A 212 11.39 -8.44 10.78
N LYS A 213 12.39 -9.27 10.46
CA LYS A 213 13.52 -9.55 11.34
C LYS A 213 14.49 -8.37 11.40
N THR A 214 14.16 -7.35 12.18
CA THR A 214 14.94 -6.10 12.26
C THR A 214 16.16 -6.19 13.18
N ASP A 215 16.23 -7.20 14.04
CA ASP A 215 17.36 -7.42 14.96
C ASP A 215 18.65 -7.84 14.24
N VAL A 216 18.60 -8.20 12.95
CA VAL A 216 19.79 -8.45 12.12
C VAL A 216 20.73 -7.24 12.06
N PHE A 217 20.19 -6.03 12.19
CA PHE A 217 20.93 -4.76 12.20
C PHE A 217 21.47 -4.37 13.58
N LYS A 218 21.06 -5.08 14.65
CA LYS A 218 21.45 -4.75 16.02
C LYS A 218 22.96 -4.86 16.21
N ASP A 219 23.55 -3.91 16.93
CA ASP A 219 24.99 -3.89 17.22
C ASP A 219 25.89 -3.82 15.96
N VAL A 220 25.33 -3.41 14.81
CA VAL A 220 26.09 -3.09 13.58
C VAL A 220 26.03 -1.58 13.37
N ASN A 221 27.19 -0.94 13.24
CA ASN A 221 27.27 0.50 12.98
C ASN A 221 26.95 0.80 11.51
N ILE A 222 25.65 0.74 11.17
CA ILE A 222 25.14 0.99 9.81
C ILE A 222 24.63 2.43 9.74
N PRO A 223 25.22 3.29 8.89
CA PRO A 223 24.67 4.60 8.65
C PRO A 223 23.24 4.49 8.12
N VAL A 224 22.37 5.33 8.68
CA VAL A 224 21.01 5.50 8.21
C VAL A 224 21.01 6.52 7.08
N ILE A 225 20.19 6.31 6.06
CA ILE A 225 19.88 7.34 5.06
C ILE A 225 19.10 8.48 5.79
N PRO A 226 19.68 9.68 6.01
CA PRO A 226 19.26 10.55 7.11
C PRO A 226 17.83 11.14 7.06
N ASN A 227 17.33 11.29 8.30
CA ASN A 227 16.32 12.17 8.89
C ASN A 227 14.83 11.85 8.83
N VAL A 228 14.23 11.91 10.02
CA VAL A 228 12.95 11.39 10.48
C VAL A 228 12.05 12.61 10.74
N PHE A 229 10.79 12.55 10.26
CA PHE A 229 9.71 13.56 10.38
C PHE A 229 9.59 14.60 9.26
N GLY A 230 9.15 14.17 8.07
CA GLY A 230 8.56 15.07 7.06
C GLY A 230 8.46 14.48 5.65
N SER A 231 9.55 13.95 5.11
CA SER A 231 9.64 13.53 3.70
C SER A 231 10.97 12.81 3.46
N VAL A 232 11.06 11.57 3.94
CA VAL A 232 12.35 10.91 4.27
C VAL A 232 12.86 10.05 3.13
N TYR A 233 13.12 10.63 1.96
CA TYR A 233 14.28 10.39 1.07
C TYR A 233 14.46 11.59 0.15
N GLU A 234 14.23 12.81 0.66
CA GLU A 234 14.35 14.02 -0.15
C GLU A 234 15.68 14.10 -0.85
N SER A 235 16.83 13.71 -0.26
CA SER A 235 18.12 13.71 -0.96
C SER A 235 18.06 12.90 -2.26
N LEU A 236 17.59 11.66 -2.20
CA LEU A 236 17.38 10.79 -3.36
C LEU A 236 16.18 11.24 -4.22
N GLY A 237 15.27 12.02 -3.65
CA GLY A 237 14.03 12.51 -4.25
C GLY A 237 12.90 11.49 -4.31
N VAL A 238 12.86 10.53 -3.37
CA VAL A 238 11.81 9.49 -3.30
C VAL A 238 11.05 9.51 -1.97
N GLU A 239 9.91 8.84 -1.92
CA GLU A 239 9.08 8.69 -0.73
C GLU A 239 8.37 7.34 -0.74
N LYS A 240 8.01 6.84 0.45
CA LYS A 240 7.22 5.62 0.59
C LYS A 240 5.74 5.98 0.70
N THR A 241 4.93 5.50 -0.24
CA THR A 241 3.49 5.85 -0.29
C THR A 241 2.57 4.91 0.48
N SER A 242 3.08 3.77 0.98
CA SER A 242 2.28 2.86 1.79
C SER A 242 2.94 2.51 3.13
N TYR A 243 2.23 2.77 4.22
CA TYR A 243 2.55 2.21 5.54
C TYR A 243 1.92 0.82 5.66
N ARG A 244 2.77 -0.20 5.81
CA ARG A 244 2.45 -1.54 6.34
C ARG A 244 1.06 -2.05 5.92
N SER A 245 0.89 -2.34 4.64
CA SER A 245 -0.26 -3.09 4.09
C SER A 245 -0.39 -4.51 4.66
N TYR A 246 0.59 -4.96 5.44
CA TYR A 246 0.75 -6.34 5.87
C TYR A 246 -0.28 -6.81 6.91
N THR A 247 -0.97 -5.88 7.57
CA THR A 247 -1.98 -6.16 8.61
C THR A 247 -3.41 -5.86 8.17
N ARG A 248 -3.61 -5.34 6.95
CA ARG A 248 -4.93 -5.07 6.39
C ARG A 248 -5.08 -5.89 5.12
N THR A 249 -6.21 -6.59 4.97
CA THR A 249 -6.67 -7.06 3.67
C THR A 249 -6.93 -5.84 2.82
N LEU A 250 -5.95 -5.44 2.01
CA LEU A 250 -6.13 -4.39 1.03
C LEU A 250 -6.60 -5.09 -0.24
N ASP A 251 -7.89 -4.97 -0.50
CA ASP A 251 -8.57 -5.61 -1.62
C ASP A 251 -8.49 -4.76 -2.89
N HIS A 252 -9.11 -5.30 -3.94
CA HIS A 252 -9.24 -4.68 -5.25
C HIS A 252 -9.69 -3.20 -5.20
N PHE A 253 -10.59 -2.82 -4.29
CA PHE A 253 -11.14 -1.47 -4.19
C PHE A 253 -10.29 -0.48 -3.40
N TYR A 254 -9.06 -0.84 -3.04
CA TYR A 254 -8.17 -0.02 -2.21
C TYR A 254 -8.08 1.46 -2.61
N TRP A 255 -7.96 1.74 -3.91
CA TRP A 255 -7.83 3.10 -4.42
C TRP A 255 -9.11 3.94 -4.28
N LEU A 256 -10.26 3.30 -4.04
CA LEU A 256 -11.55 3.94 -3.82
C LEU A 256 -11.89 4.13 -2.34
N HIS A 257 -11.06 3.67 -1.39
CA HIS A 257 -11.35 3.94 0.02
C HIS A 257 -11.54 5.45 0.27
N PRO A 258 -12.46 5.85 1.17
CA PRO A 258 -12.80 7.27 1.38
C PRO A 258 -11.59 8.19 1.64
N ASP A 259 -10.52 7.70 2.27
CA ASP A 259 -9.28 8.45 2.55
C ASP A 259 -8.33 8.55 1.35
N ARG A 260 -8.58 7.79 0.28
CA ARG A 260 -7.65 7.55 -0.85
C ARG A 260 -8.28 7.69 -2.22
N VAL A 261 -9.59 7.86 -2.27
CA VAL A 261 -10.43 7.92 -3.46
C VAL A 261 -9.91 8.87 -4.56
N ASN A 262 -9.24 9.96 -4.19
CA ASN A 262 -8.64 10.90 -5.14
C ASN A 262 -7.41 10.33 -5.88
N LEU A 263 -6.82 9.24 -5.39
CA LEU A 263 -5.70 8.55 -6.05
C LEU A 263 -6.16 7.70 -7.23
N PHE A 264 -7.46 7.38 -7.34
CA PHE A 264 -7.99 6.49 -8.37
C PHE A 264 -7.59 6.95 -9.78
N VAL A 265 -7.70 8.25 -10.09
CA VAL A 265 -7.37 8.79 -11.42
C VAL A 265 -5.91 8.49 -11.80
N GLN A 266 -4.99 8.50 -10.85
CA GLN A 266 -3.59 8.20 -11.08
C GLN A 266 -3.33 6.69 -11.24
N LYS A 267 -4.16 5.85 -10.63
CA LYS A 267 -3.96 4.39 -10.55
C LYS A 267 -4.87 3.57 -11.46
N ARG A 268 -5.85 4.20 -12.11
CA ARG A 268 -6.85 3.53 -12.97
C ARG A 268 -6.25 2.75 -14.14
N GLY A 269 -5.03 3.11 -14.58
CA GLY A 269 -4.32 2.35 -15.62
C GLY A 269 -3.86 0.95 -15.17
N PHE A 270 -3.89 0.67 -13.88
CA PHE A 270 -3.44 -0.61 -13.29
C PHE A 270 -4.58 -1.48 -12.78
N VAL A 271 -5.84 -1.10 -13.05
CA VAL A 271 -7.01 -1.83 -12.58
C VAL A 271 -7.78 -2.43 -13.74
N ASP A 272 -8.44 -3.58 -13.51
CA ASP A 272 -9.53 -4.01 -14.37
C ASP A 272 -10.80 -3.31 -13.89
N ILE A 273 -11.22 -2.25 -14.59
CA ILE A 273 -12.42 -1.49 -14.18
C ILE A 273 -13.70 -2.35 -14.17
N ASN A 274 -13.69 -3.48 -14.88
CA ASN A 274 -14.82 -4.39 -15.05
C ASN A 274 -14.69 -5.68 -14.23
N ARG A 275 -13.60 -5.86 -13.48
CA ARG A 275 -13.47 -7.02 -12.61
C ARG A 275 -14.55 -7.01 -11.54
N GLN A 276 -15.17 -8.16 -11.38
CA GLN A 276 -16.18 -8.44 -10.37
C GLN A 276 -15.53 -9.11 -9.17
N SER A 277 -15.63 -8.49 -8.00
CA SER A 277 -15.12 -9.04 -6.73
C SER A 277 -16.05 -8.70 -5.58
N GLN A 278 -15.83 -9.33 -4.42
CA GLN A 278 -16.51 -8.92 -3.20
C GLN A 278 -15.85 -7.64 -2.66
N SER A 279 -16.63 -6.60 -2.39
CA SER A 279 -16.14 -5.43 -1.64
C SER A 279 -16.30 -5.70 -0.13
N PRO A 280 -15.23 -5.56 0.68
CA PRO A 280 -15.34 -5.69 2.13
C PRO A 280 -15.87 -4.41 2.78
N ASN A 281 -16.06 -3.33 2.02
CA ASN A 281 -16.55 -2.06 2.54
C ASN A 281 -18.05 -2.17 2.88
N LEU A 282 -18.43 -1.44 3.93
CA LEU A 282 -19.80 -1.23 4.35
C LEU A 282 -20.16 0.24 4.16
N TYR A 283 -21.40 0.47 3.74
CA TYR A 283 -21.88 1.80 3.37
C TYR A 283 -23.15 2.13 4.15
N PHE A 284 -23.11 3.21 4.92
CA PHE A 284 -24.29 3.67 5.64
C PHE A 284 -25.31 4.29 4.70
N LEU A 285 -26.57 3.90 4.87
CA LEU A 285 -27.69 4.42 4.09
C LEU A 285 -28.32 5.66 4.73
N GLU A 286 -27.93 6.00 5.95
CA GLU A 286 -28.44 7.14 6.72
C GLU A 286 -27.33 7.81 7.55
N SER A 287 -27.46 9.12 7.77
CA SER A 287 -26.58 9.86 8.68
C SER A 287 -26.98 9.60 10.13
N CYS A 288 -25.99 9.63 11.03
CA CYS A 288 -26.19 9.35 12.45
C CYS A 288 -25.38 10.32 13.31
N SER A 289 -26.02 10.94 14.30
CA SER A 289 -25.34 11.75 15.30
C SER A 289 -24.73 10.84 16.38
N LEU A 290 -23.59 11.25 16.91
CA LEU A 290 -22.92 10.58 18.02
C LEU A 290 -22.83 11.59 19.16
N HIS A 291 -23.27 11.25 20.37
CA HIS A 291 -23.22 12.16 21.51
C HIS A 291 -22.81 11.50 22.81
N TYR A 292 -22.33 12.31 23.74
CA TYR A 292 -22.06 11.91 25.12
C TYR A 292 -23.04 12.60 26.07
N ALA A 293 -23.64 11.84 26.99
CA ALA A 293 -24.53 12.33 28.03
C ALA A 293 -23.96 12.02 29.43
N THR A 294 -23.76 13.06 30.24
CA THR A 294 -23.26 12.97 31.62
C THR A 294 -24.33 12.60 32.63
N ASP A 295 -25.60 12.92 32.35
CA ASP A 295 -26.75 12.61 33.19
C ASP A 295 -28.04 12.43 32.38
N TRP A 296 -29.09 11.95 33.04
CA TRP A 296 -30.37 11.63 32.40
C TRP A 296 -31.09 12.86 31.83
N ASN A 297 -30.91 14.06 32.40
CA ASN A 297 -31.55 15.26 31.89
C ASN A 297 -30.89 15.70 30.59
N GLN A 298 -29.57 15.64 30.53
CA GLN A 298 -28.81 15.92 29.30
C GLN A 298 -29.17 14.92 28.22
N PHE A 299 -29.23 13.62 28.56
CA PHE A 299 -29.54 12.54 27.63
C PHE A 299 -30.77 12.83 26.75
N PHE A 300 -31.88 13.29 27.36
CA PHE A 300 -33.13 13.57 26.65
C PHE A 300 -33.20 14.98 26.03
N SER A 301 -32.21 15.83 26.26
CA SER A 301 -32.15 17.21 25.76
C SER A 301 -30.99 17.48 24.80
N LEU A 302 -30.28 16.42 24.38
CA LEU A 302 -29.18 16.54 23.40
C LEU A 302 -29.69 17.08 22.06
N PRO A 303 -28.95 18.01 21.42
CA PRO A 303 -29.30 18.56 20.12
C PRO A 303 -28.93 17.56 19.01
N ILE A 304 -29.72 16.50 18.87
CA ILE A 304 -29.54 15.52 17.80
C ILE A 304 -30.07 16.11 16.49
N GLU A 305 -29.18 16.25 15.51
CA GLU A 305 -29.48 16.89 14.22
C GLU A 305 -29.90 15.90 13.12
N THR A 306 -29.78 14.59 13.36
CA THR A 306 -30.14 13.52 12.39
C THR A 306 -31.33 12.67 12.86
N GLU A 307 -31.94 11.87 11.96
CA GLU A 307 -33.07 11.00 12.32
C GLU A 307 -32.69 9.89 13.33
N THR A 308 -31.42 9.45 13.31
CA THR A 308 -30.87 8.43 14.21
C THR A 308 -29.67 8.97 15.00
N ALA A 309 -29.43 8.45 16.19
CA ALA A 309 -28.26 8.79 16.99
C ALA A 309 -27.81 7.66 17.91
N TYR A 310 -26.51 7.61 18.18
CA TYR A 310 -25.96 6.89 19.33
C TYR A 310 -25.57 7.86 20.42
N VAL A 311 -25.95 7.53 21.65
CA VAL A 311 -25.61 8.34 22.83
C VAL A 311 -24.95 7.44 23.86
N SER A 312 -23.71 7.76 24.23
CA SER A 312 -23.03 7.13 25.36
C SER A 312 -23.49 7.79 26.66
N PHE A 313 -23.85 6.98 27.64
CA PHE A 313 -24.36 7.40 28.94
C PHE A 313 -23.57 6.71 30.07
N ASN A 314 -23.14 7.47 31.08
CA ASN A 314 -22.43 6.97 32.28
C ASN A 314 -21.19 6.10 32.00
N HIS A 315 -20.57 6.26 30.83
CA HIS A 315 -19.45 5.47 30.31
C HIS A 315 -19.72 3.99 30.04
N ASP A 316 -20.71 3.36 30.67
CA ASP A 316 -20.99 1.93 30.60
C ASP A 316 -22.17 1.55 29.70
N LYS A 317 -22.98 2.53 29.28
CA LYS A 317 -24.18 2.30 28.45
C LYS A 317 -24.16 3.06 27.16
N ILE A 318 -24.70 2.43 26.13
CA ILE A 318 -24.89 3.05 24.81
C ILE A 318 -26.32 2.84 24.40
N PHE A 319 -26.97 3.96 24.07
CA PHE A 319 -28.34 3.98 23.61
C PHE A 319 -28.40 4.33 22.14
N PHE A 320 -29.31 3.66 21.43
CA PHE A 320 -29.71 4.06 20.10
C PHE A 320 -31.04 4.81 20.18
N ILE A 321 -31.10 5.93 19.47
CA ILE A 321 -32.25 6.81 19.39
C ILE A 321 -32.66 6.90 17.93
N HIS A 322 -33.94 6.65 17.65
CA HIS A 322 -34.54 6.95 16.35
C HIS A 322 -35.65 7.98 16.57
N ILE A 323 -35.36 9.25 16.28
CA ILE A 323 -36.21 10.40 16.61
C ILE A 323 -37.60 10.24 15.98
N LYS A 324 -37.64 9.99 14.68
CA LYS A 324 -38.88 9.91 13.90
C LYS A 324 -39.83 8.82 14.36
N ASN A 325 -39.29 7.63 14.67
CA ASN A 325 -40.07 6.50 15.17
C ASN A 325 -40.30 6.55 16.68
N LYS A 326 -39.67 7.51 17.39
CA LYS A 326 -39.63 7.61 18.85
C LYS A 326 -39.14 6.33 19.53
N ASN A 327 -38.26 5.60 18.85
CA ASN A 327 -37.65 4.40 19.42
C ASN A 327 -36.43 4.79 20.25
N PHE A 328 -36.38 4.22 21.45
CA PHE A 328 -35.31 4.46 22.40
C PHE A 328 -35.01 3.17 23.16
N PHE A 329 -33.79 2.64 23.02
CA PHE A 329 -33.39 1.44 23.74
C PHE A 329 -31.87 1.38 23.95
N CYS A 330 -31.49 0.69 25.03
CA CYS A 330 -30.10 0.39 25.34
C CYS A 330 -29.63 -0.68 24.36
N VAL A 331 -28.60 -0.37 23.56
CA VAL A 331 -28.00 -1.31 22.63
C VAL A 331 -26.84 -2.07 23.24
N GLN A 332 -26.23 -1.52 24.30
CA GLN A 332 -25.16 -2.18 25.03
C GLN A 332 -25.11 -1.71 26.48
N ASP A 333 -24.94 -2.68 27.38
CA ASP A 333 -24.77 -2.50 28.83
C ASP A 333 -23.43 -3.14 29.23
N GLY A 334 -22.54 -2.36 29.85
CA GLY A 334 -21.19 -2.79 30.24
C GLY A 334 -20.08 -2.53 29.20
N PHE A 335 -19.95 -1.30 28.72
CA PHE A 335 -18.83 -0.88 27.87
C PHE A 335 -17.72 -0.20 28.69
N ASP A 336 -16.53 -0.81 28.82
CA ASP A 336 -15.46 -0.27 29.68
C ASP A 336 -14.62 0.86 29.03
N SER A 337 -14.87 1.21 27.76
CA SER A 337 -14.03 2.15 27.06
C SER A 337 -14.83 3.16 26.25
N THR A 338 -15.15 4.32 26.83
CA THR A 338 -15.53 5.51 26.05
C THR A 338 -14.34 5.92 25.19
N HIS A 339 -14.18 5.28 24.03
CA HIS A 339 -13.19 5.68 23.06
C HIS A 339 -13.52 7.11 22.59
N GLU A 340 -12.47 7.88 22.26
CA GLU A 340 -12.47 9.30 21.87
C GLU A 340 -13.38 9.67 20.67
N TYR A 341 -14.21 8.74 20.21
CA TYR A 341 -15.06 8.88 19.05
C TYR A 341 -16.46 9.43 19.35
N PHE A 342 -16.83 9.62 20.62
CA PHE A 342 -18.01 10.43 20.96
C PHE A 342 -17.57 11.88 21.20
N PRO A 343 -18.33 12.89 20.71
CA PRO A 343 -18.07 14.27 21.07
C PRO A 343 -18.09 14.44 22.59
N THR A 344 -17.11 15.16 23.14
CA THR A 344 -17.07 15.45 24.57
C THR A 344 -18.01 16.61 24.90
N PRO A 345 -18.37 16.81 26.18
CA PRO A 345 -19.16 17.97 26.60
C PRO A 345 -18.59 19.32 26.11
N ASP A 346 -17.26 19.41 25.96
CA ASP A 346 -16.55 20.62 25.54
C ASP A 346 -16.43 20.79 24.02
N LYS A 347 -16.79 19.76 23.23
CA LYS A 347 -16.80 19.77 21.77
C LYS A 347 -18.04 18.99 21.27
N PRO A 348 -19.25 19.54 21.43
CA PRO A 348 -20.50 18.80 21.24
C PRO A 348 -20.92 18.66 19.76
N GLU A 349 -20.14 19.18 18.82
CA GLU A 349 -20.50 19.20 17.41
C GLU A 349 -20.59 17.78 16.82
N PRO A 350 -21.57 17.52 15.93
CA PRO A 350 -21.71 16.23 15.28
C PRO A 350 -20.44 15.88 14.50
N ILE A 351 -20.00 14.63 14.64
CA ILE A 351 -18.91 14.11 13.82
C ILE A 351 -19.44 13.92 12.40
N THR A 352 -19.15 14.87 11.52
CA THR A 352 -19.43 14.77 10.08
C THR A 352 -18.31 14.05 9.32
N ASP A 353 -17.22 13.68 10.00
CA ASP A 353 -16.10 12.96 9.40
C ASP A 353 -16.45 11.49 9.17
N SER A 354 -16.56 11.13 7.89
CA SER A 354 -16.78 9.76 7.42
C SER A 354 -15.82 8.72 8.01
N VAL A 355 -14.57 9.08 8.33
CA VAL A 355 -13.58 8.15 8.89
C VAL A 355 -13.90 7.83 10.35
N ALA A 356 -14.22 8.85 11.15
CA ALA A 356 -14.66 8.66 12.51
C ALA A 356 -16.01 7.92 12.57
N THR A 357 -16.99 8.27 11.71
CA THR A 357 -18.24 7.50 11.57
C THR A 357 -17.99 6.04 11.23
N HIS A 358 -17.06 5.75 10.31
CA HIS A 358 -16.72 4.37 9.93
C HIS A 358 -15.99 3.60 11.04
N LYS A 359 -15.06 4.22 11.76
CA LYS A 359 -14.39 3.61 12.93
C LYS A 359 -15.38 3.29 14.04
N VAL A 360 -16.25 4.26 14.35
CA VAL A 360 -17.34 4.12 15.32
C VAL A 360 -18.26 2.98 14.92
N ALA A 361 -18.71 2.99 13.67
CA ALA A 361 -19.50 1.93 13.08
C ALA A 361 -18.85 0.55 13.21
N SER A 362 -17.56 0.42 12.90
CA SER A 362 -16.86 -0.88 12.98
C SER A 362 -16.85 -1.46 14.40
N ALA A 363 -16.81 -0.60 15.43
CA ALA A 363 -16.99 -1.01 16.82
C ALA A 363 -18.45 -1.37 17.13
N PHE A 364 -19.40 -0.69 16.48
CA PHE A 364 -20.84 -0.87 16.63
C PHE A 364 -21.51 -1.86 15.67
N LEU A 365 -20.79 -2.52 14.76
CA LEU A 365 -21.35 -3.56 13.89
C LEU A 365 -21.96 -4.75 14.66
N LYS A 366 -21.68 -4.86 15.95
CA LYS A 366 -22.31 -5.81 16.88
C LYS A 366 -23.68 -5.34 17.40
N LEU A 367 -24.08 -4.09 17.14
CA LEU A 367 -25.27 -3.40 17.64
C LEU A 367 -26.20 -3.02 16.46
N PRO A 368 -27.21 -3.84 16.12
CA PRO A 368 -27.84 -3.90 14.80
C PRO A 368 -28.92 -2.82 14.56
N HIS A 369 -28.55 -1.53 14.54
CA HIS A 369 -29.55 -0.46 14.50
C HIS A 369 -29.39 0.62 13.43
N LEU A 370 -28.16 0.87 12.95
CA LEU A 370 -27.97 1.78 11.82
C LEU A 370 -28.18 1.03 10.50
N ARG A 371 -28.92 1.63 9.56
CA ARG A 371 -29.15 1.00 8.26
C ARG A 371 -27.91 1.11 7.37
N TYR A 372 -27.41 -0.02 6.89
CA TYR A 372 -26.25 -0.06 6.00
C TYR A 372 -26.40 -1.11 4.91
N ILE A 373 -25.65 -0.93 3.83
CA ILE A 373 -25.57 -1.84 2.70
C ILE A 373 -24.15 -2.41 2.62
N LYS A 374 -24.06 -3.70 2.33
CA LYS A 374 -22.80 -4.45 2.19
C LYS A 374 -22.81 -5.22 0.88
N ASN A 375 -21.70 -5.20 0.16
CA ASN A 375 -21.55 -6.06 -1.02
C ASN A 375 -21.32 -7.51 -0.60
N GLU A 376 -22.13 -8.41 -1.16
CA GLU A 376 -21.94 -9.85 -0.97
C GLU A 376 -21.10 -10.46 -2.08
N LYS A 377 -21.25 -9.98 -3.32
CA LYS A 377 -20.45 -10.41 -4.46
C LYS A 377 -20.59 -9.47 -5.66
N ASN A 378 -19.67 -9.64 -6.60
CA ASN A 378 -19.75 -9.12 -7.96
C ASN A 378 -19.80 -7.59 -8.09
N ALA A 379 -19.33 -6.85 -7.08
CA ALA A 379 -19.12 -5.41 -7.23
C ALA A 379 -18.00 -5.14 -8.25
N THR A 380 -18.14 -4.03 -8.97
CA THR A 380 -17.10 -3.44 -9.82
C THR A 380 -16.73 -2.06 -9.26
N TYR A 381 -15.66 -1.45 -9.75
CA TYR A 381 -15.31 -0.07 -9.37
C TYR A 381 -16.46 0.91 -9.63
N LEU A 382 -17.27 0.66 -10.67
CA LEU A 382 -18.42 1.50 -10.99
C LEU A 382 -19.50 1.43 -9.90
N HIS A 383 -19.79 0.23 -9.38
CA HIS A 383 -20.71 0.09 -8.26
C HIS A 383 -20.17 0.74 -6.97
N GLU A 384 -18.88 0.55 -6.69
CA GLU A 384 -18.24 1.12 -5.50
C GLU A 384 -18.22 2.65 -5.55
N ALA A 385 -17.93 3.23 -6.72
CA ALA A 385 -17.98 4.68 -6.92
C ALA A 385 -19.39 5.27 -6.69
N VAL A 386 -20.44 4.53 -7.06
CA VAL A 386 -21.84 4.91 -6.76
C VAL A 386 -22.08 4.92 -5.25
N LEU A 387 -21.65 3.87 -4.52
CA LEU A 387 -21.80 3.79 -3.06
C LEU A 387 -21.05 4.90 -2.32
N LEU A 388 -19.89 5.29 -2.83
CA LEU A 388 -19.08 6.39 -2.30
C LEU A 388 -19.61 7.77 -2.70
N ARG A 389 -20.70 7.84 -3.47
CA ARG A 389 -21.29 9.06 -4.02
C ARG A 389 -20.26 9.90 -4.80
N ARG A 390 -19.42 9.24 -5.59
CA ARG A 390 -18.34 9.86 -6.37
C ARG A 390 -18.72 10.04 -7.83
N ALA A 391 -19.53 11.05 -8.09
CA ALA A 391 -19.96 11.44 -9.43
C ALA A 391 -18.78 11.62 -10.41
N ASP A 392 -17.68 12.22 -9.96
CA ASP A 392 -16.45 12.40 -10.72
C ASP A 392 -15.79 11.08 -11.14
N ILE A 393 -15.75 10.09 -10.24
CA ILE A 393 -15.19 8.76 -10.55
C ILE A 393 -16.13 7.97 -11.44
N VAL A 394 -17.46 8.07 -11.24
CA VAL A 394 -18.43 7.45 -12.15
C VAL A 394 -18.23 7.96 -13.58
N GLN A 395 -18.08 9.28 -13.78
CA GLN A 395 -17.80 9.84 -15.10
C GLN A 395 -16.50 9.28 -15.71
N VAL A 396 -15.42 9.23 -14.91
CA VAL A 396 -14.14 8.67 -15.35
C VAL A 396 -14.29 7.20 -15.77
N LEU A 397 -14.93 6.37 -14.95
CA LEU A 397 -15.11 4.95 -15.22
C LEU A 397 -15.94 4.72 -16.49
N LEU A 398 -17.01 5.48 -16.69
CA LEU A 398 -17.82 5.41 -17.91
C LEU A 398 -17.01 5.84 -19.15
N ALA A 399 -16.21 6.90 -19.05
CA ALA A 399 -15.32 7.33 -20.13
C ALA A 399 -14.24 6.29 -20.46
N ASP A 400 -13.78 5.54 -19.47
CA ASP A 400 -12.83 4.45 -19.61
C ASP A 400 -13.49 3.13 -20.10
N GLY A 401 -14.81 3.12 -20.34
CA GLY A 401 -15.53 1.96 -20.89
C GLY A 401 -15.98 0.94 -19.85
N ALA A 402 -16.30 1.38 -18.63
CA ALA A 402 -16.92 0.53 -17.62
C ALA A 402 -18.24 -0.06 -18.11
N ASN A 403 -18.42 -1.36 -17.93
CA ASN A 403 -19.59 -2.10 -18.37
C ASN A 403 -20.76 -1.86 -17.41
N MET A 404 -21.78 -1.16 -17.92
CA MET A 404 -22.99 -0.79 -17.18
C MET A 404 -23.97 -1.96 -16.95
N ASP A 405 -23.82 -3.06 -17.69
CA ASP A 405 -24.72 -4.21 -17.61
C ASP A 405 -24.32 -5.20 -16.52
N LEU A 406 -23.13 -5.05 -15.93
CA LEU A 406 -22.67 -5.89 -14.83
C LEU A 406 -23.51 -5.64 -13.59
N ARG A 407 -23.90 -6.72 -12.91
CA ARG A 407 -24.74 -6.69 -11.70
C ARG A 407 -23.95 -7.11 -10.47
N ALA A 408 -24.20 -6.43 -9.37
CA ALA A 408 -23.65 -6.76 -8.05
C ALA A 408 -24.77 -7.13 -7.07
N THR A 409 -24.47 -8.01 -6.12
CA THR A 409 -25.41 -8.41 -5.07
C THR A 409 -25.07 -7.70 -3.76
N TYR A 410 -26.07 -7.08 -3.14
CA TYR A 410 -25.94 -6.40 -1.87
C TYR A 410 -26.92 -6.95 -0.83
N GLN A 411 -26.49 -6.96 0.42
CA GLN A 411 -27.33 -7.20 1.58
C GLN A 411 -27.50 -5.89 2.36
N ILE A 412 -28.74 -5.59 2.73
CA ILE A 412 -29.13 -4.42 3.50
C ILE A 412 -29.46 -4.87 4.91
N PHE A 413 -28.83 -4.22 5.88
CA PHE A 413 -29.00 -4.45 7.30
C PHE A 413 -29.73 -3.27 7.95
N PRO A 414 -30.46 -3.50 9.06
CA PRO A 414 -30.65 -4.78 9.75
C PRO A 414 -31.72 -5.69 9.11
N ASP A 415 -32.41 -5.22 8.07
CA ASP A 415 -33.57 -5.87 7.44
C ASP A 415 -33.27 -7.24 6.81
N ASN A 416 -31.98 -7.54 6.55
CA ASN A 416 -31.50 -8.71 5.80
C ASN A 416 -32.11 -8.84 4.40
N GLN A 417 -32.46 -7.71 3.79
CA GLN A 417 -32.97 -7.67 2.42
C GLN A 417 -31.80 -7.78 1.43
N TYR A 418 -31.97 -8.57 0.38
CA TYR A 418 -31.01 -8.67 -0.72
C TYR A 418 -31.52 -7.92 -1.94
N ILE A 419 -30.61 -7.22 -2.61
CA ILE A 419 -30.85 -6.63 -3.94
C ILE A 419 -29.74 -7.07 -4.88
N GLU A 420 -30.09 -7.29 -6.15
CA GLU A 420 -29.15 -7.51 -7.24
C GLU A 420 -29.39 -6.43 -8.27
N VAL A 421 -28.41 -5.58 -8.52
CA VAL A 421 -28.58 -4.32 -9.27
C VAL A 421 -27.37 -4.03 -10.14
N THR A 422 -27.58 -3.32 -11.26
CA THR A 422 -26.49 -2.63 -11.95
C THR A 422 -26.05 -1.39 -11.17
N ALA A 423 -24.93 -0.78 -11.55
CA ALA A 423 -24.48 0.46 -10.92
C ALA A 423 -25.50 1.62 -11.09
N GLN A 424 -26.20 1.68 -12.23
CA GLN A 424 -27.27 2.66 -12.45
C GLN A 424 -28.49 2.39 -11.56
N GLU A 425 -28.96 1.15 -11.52
CA GLU A 425 -30.07 0.75 -10.65
C GLU A 425 -29.74 0.99 -9.17
N LEU A 426 -28.48 0.79 -8.77
CA LEU A 426 -27.99 1.10 -7.43
C LEU A 426 -28.05 2.61 -7.14
N ALA A 427 -27.66 3.47 -8.10
CA ALA A 427 -27.75 4.92 -7.93
C ALA A 427 -29.21 5.37 -7.72
N SER A 428 -30.15 4.83 -8.49
CA SER A 428 -31.58 5.10 -8.31
C SER A 428 -32.13 4.54 -6.99
N TYR A 429 -31.70 3.35 -6.57
CA TYR A 429 -32.09 2.79 -5.27
C TYR A 429 -31.65 3.68 -4.09
N LEU A 430 -30.46 4.29 -4.20
CA LEU A 430 -29.88 5.19 -3.20
C LEU A 430 -30.36 6.64 -3.34
N ASN A 431 -31.16 6.96 -4.36
CA ASN A 431 -31.63 8.31 -4.70
C ASN A 431 -30.48 9.32 -4.93
N PHE A 432 -29.43 8.91 -5.65
CA PHE A 432 -28.30 9.77 -5.98
C PHE A 432 -28.52 10.47 -7.32
N SER A 433 -29.41 11.47 -7.33
CA SER A 433 -29.89 12.14 -8.56
C SER A 433 -28.78 12.67 -9.48
N GLU A 434 -27.69 13.20 -8.92
CA GLU A 434 -26.52 13.66 -9.69
C GLU A 434 -25.86 12.51 -10.48
N ILE A 435 -25.73 11.34 -9.87
CA ILE A 435 -25.14 10.15 -10.49
C ILE A 435 -26.11 9.53 -11.52
N GLU A 436 -27.41 9.54 -11.21
CA GLU A 436 -28.46 9.10 -12.16
C GLU A 436 -28.46 9.93 -13.45
N GLU A 437 -28.25 11.25 -13.32
CA GLU A 437 -28.11 12.15 -14.47
C GLU A 437 -26.87 11.81 -15.31
N ILE A 438 -25.73 11.49 -14.67
CA ILE A 438 -24.51 11.07 -15.37
C ILE A 438 -24.75 9.82 -16.22
N PHE A 439 -25.40 8.80 -15.66
CA PHE A 439 -25.74 7.59 -16.41
C PHE A 439 -26.67 7.89 -17.59
N SER A 440 -27.70 8.72 -17.37
CA SER A 440 -28.65 9.11 -18.41
C SER A 440 -27.97 9.85 -19.56
N ASN A 441 -27.09 10.81 -19.26
CA ASN A 441 -26.34 11.58 -20.25
C ASN A 441 -25.35 10.70 -21.04
N HIS A 442 -24.72 9.73 -20.38
CA HIS A 442 -23.83 8.78 -21.06
C HIS A 442 -24.59 7.87 -22.03
N MET A 443 -25.78 7.39 -21.66
CA MET A 443 -26.62 6.58 -22.56
C MET A 443 -27.05 7.36 -23.82
N ILE A 444 -27.32 8.66 -23.69
CA ILE A 444 -27.64 9.54 -24.82
C ILE A 444 -26.43 9.71 -25.75
N SER A 445 -25.21 9.84 -25.19
CA SER A 445 -24.00 10.06 -25.99
C SER A 445 -23.54 8.83 -26.77
N ILE A 446 -23.76 7.62 -26.25
CA ILE A 446 -23.46 6.34 -26.94
C ILE A 446 -24.57 5.90 -27.90
N SER A 447 -25.76 6.49 -27.80
CA SER A 447 -26.86 6.30 -28.75
C SER A 447 -27.19 7.61 -29.48
N PRO A 448 -26.26 8.22 -30.24
CA PRO A 448 -26.53 9.47 -30.94
C PRO A 448 -27.46 9.20 -32.13
N GLY A 449 -28.77 9.22 -31.87
CA GLY A 449 -29.82 9.12 -32.89
C GLY A 449 -29.97 7.72 -33.50
N LYS A 450 -31.13 7.12 -33.26
CA LYS A 450 -31.77 6.33 -34.32
C LYS A 450 -32.28 7.25 -35.42
#